data_AF-A0A354JTJ5-F1
#
_entry.id   AF-A0A354JTJ5-F1
#
_cell.length_a   1.000
_cell.length_b   1.000
_cell.length_c   1.000
_cell.angle_alpha   90.00
_cell.angle_beta   90.00
_cell.angle_gamma   90.00
#
_symmetry.space_group_name_H-M   'P 1'
#
loop_
_entity.id
_entity.type
_entity.pdbx_description
1 polymer ?
#
loop_
_entity_poly.entity_id
_entity_poly.type
_entity_poly.pdbx_seq_one_letter_code
_entity_poly.pdbx_strand_id
1 'polypeptide(L)'
;MLDSVDIALVESGFTNTLFKKRVTGFDSRFYEFFYEIHNFHRTGTLTGGSVLRRILYASAAWHVIKTNPLFGVGYGDLPAAMNQFYDIRKIDLPQAYRFLPHNQYLTVWASAGIFGLIIFILSFTLPFFSSESFHAFPVKYFWVIVMVSMLFEDTMLTHIGISFVAVFSALFIFGCNFKATLGSVHEVR
;
A
#
# COMPACT_ATOMS: atom_id res chain seq x y z
N MET A 1 -1.56 -16.46 -40.60
CA MET A 1 -3.01 -16.16 -40.49
C MET A 1 -3.39 -16.37 -39.04
N LEU A 2 -4.04 -15.40 -38.40
CA LEU A 2 -4.61 -15.55 -37.06
C LEU A 2 -5.72 -16.60 -37.13
N ASP A 3 -5.71 -17.54 -36.21
CA ASP A 3 -6.71 -18.60 -36.11
C ASP A 3 -8.02 -18.03 -35.53
N SER A 4 -9.15 -18.65 -35.84
CA SER A 4 -10.48 -18.26 -35.31
C SER A 4 -10.50 -18.16 -33.78
N VAL A 5 -9.71 -18.99 -33.10
CA VAL A 5 -9.49 -18.98 -31.64
C VAL A 5 -8.74 -17.72 -31.18
N ASP A 6 -7.78 -17.24 -31.98
CA ASP A 6 -6.98 -16.04 -31.64
C ASP A 6 -7.85 -14.78 -31.74
N ILE A 7 -8.77 -14.73 -32.71
CA ILE A 7 -9.74 -13.63 -32.87
C ILE A 7 -10.70 -13.58 -31.67
N ALA A 8 -11.26 -14.72 -31.25
CA ALA A 8 -12.14 -14.79 -30.09
C ALA A 8 -11.45 -14.42 -28.76
N LEU A 9 -10.16 -14.76 -28.62
CA LEU A 9 -9.36 -14.39 -27.45
C LEU A 9 -9.10 -12.87 -27.40
N VAL A 10 -8.81 -12.25 -28.55
CA VAL A 10 -8.64 -10.79 -28.65
C VAL A 10 -9.95 -10.07 -28.37
N GLU A 11 -11.07 -10.55 -28.91
CA GLU A 11 -12.41 -9.99 -28.68
C GLU A 11 -12.89 -10.13 -27.23
N SER A 12 -12.41 -11.14 -26.51
CA SER A 12 -12.68 -11.33 -25.07
C SER A 12 -11.67 -10.61 -24.15
N GLY A 13 -10.77 -9.80 -24.71
CA GLY A 13 -9.86 -8.92 -23.96
C GLY A 13 -8.51 -9.56 -23.60
N PHE A 14 -8.20 -10.75 -24.11
CA PHE A 14 -6.90 -11.41 -23.90
C PHE A 14 -5.92 -11.05 -25.01
N THR A 15 -4.88 -10.29 -24.67
CA THR A 15 -3.88 -9.75 -25.63
C THR A 15 -2.70 -10.68 -25.90
N ASN A 16 -2.64 -11.86 -25.26
CA ASN A 16 -1.48 -12.74 -25.32
C ASN A 16 -1.83 -14.14 -25.85
N THR A 17 -1.11 -14.62 -26.87
CA THR A 17 -1.33 -15.94 -27.50
C THR A 17 -0.93 -17.11 -26.59
N LEU A 18 -0.30 -16.84 -25.45
CA LEU A 18 0.01 -17.85 -24.43
C LEU A 18 -1.22 -18.45 -23.74
N PHE A 19 -2.38 -17.77 -23.76
CA PHE A 19 -3.63 -18.33 -23.25
C PHE A 19 -4.15 -19.52 -24.08
N LYS A 20 -3.57 -19.76 -25.27
CA LYS A 20 -3.87 -20.92 -26.12
C LYS A 20 -3.36 -22.24 -25.52
N LYS A 21 -2.27 -22.18 -24.73
CA LYS A 21 -1.85 -23.29 -23.87
C LYS A 21 -2.42 -23.01 -22.49
N ARG A 22 -3.09 -24.00 -21.92
CA ARG A 22 -3.65 -23.99 -20.57
C ARG A 22 -2.52 -23.93 -19.53
N VAL A 23 -1.77 -22.82 -19.48
CA VAL A 23 -0.80 -22.55 -18.42
C VAL A 23 -1.62 -22.00 -17.26
N THR A 24 -1.63 -22.76 -16.17
CA THR A 24 -2.31 -22.44 -14.92
C THR A 24 -2.02 -21.01 -14.46
N GLY A 25 -2.99 -20.37 -13.80
CA GLY A 25 -2.99 -18.92 -13.57
C GLY A 25 -1.76 -18.35 -12.84
N PHE A 26 -1.03 -19.15 -12.06
CA PHE A 26 0.23 -18.70 -11.45
C PHE A 26 1.37 -18.58 -12.46
N ASP A 27 1.51 -19.56 -13.37
CA ASP A 27 2.58 -19.56 -14.37
C ASP A 27 2.42 -18.42 -15.37
N SER A 28 1.18 -18.09 -15.75
CA SER A 28 0.90 -16.95 -16.62
C SER A 28 1.25 -15.61 -15.95
N ARG A 29 0.99 -15.46 -14.64
CA ARG A 29 1.35 -14.27 -13.86
C ARG A 29 2.86 -14.12 -13.69
N PHE A 30 3.58 -15.21 -13.39
CA PHE A 30 5.04 -15.16 -13.31
C PHE A 30 5.65 -14.84 -14.67
N TYR A 31 5.15 -15.44 -15.74
CA TYR A 31 5.60 -15.12 -17.08
C TYR A 31 5.35 -13.64 -17.43
N GLU A 32 4.16 -13.12 -17.15
CA GLU A 32 3.81 -11.71 -17.33
C GLU A 32 4.79 -10.79 -16.56
N PHE A 33 5.06 -11.10 -15.29
CA PHE A 33 6.02 -10.35 -14.48
C PHE A 33 7.45 -10.36 -15.05
N PHE A 34 7.98 -11.53 -15.43
CA PHE A 34 9.33 -11.63 -16.00
C PHE A 34 9.42 -10.98 -17.39
N TYR A 35 8.38 -11.13 -18.20
CA TYR A 35 8.27 -10.48 -19.50
C TYR A 35 8.28 -8.94 -19.35
N GLU A 36 7.52 -8.41 -18.39
CA GLU A 36 7.48 -6.98 -18.11
C GLU A 36 8.82 -6.45 -17.58
N ILE A 37 9.50 -7.18 -16.71
CA ILE A 37 10.86 -6.82 -16.27
C ILE A 37 11.80 -6.77 -17.47
N HIS A 38 11.78 -7.80 -18.32
CA HIS A 38 12.64 -7.87 -19.50
C HIS A 38 12.35 -6.72 -20.47
N ASN A 39 11.07 -6.41 -20.69
CA ASN A 39 10.66 -5.30 -21.55
C ASN A 39 11.07 -3.96 -20.94
N PHE A 40 10.85 -3.74 -19.63
CA PHE A 40 11.24 -2.53 -18.92
C PHE A 40 12.74 -2.24 -19.05
N HIS A 41 13.60 -3.26 -18.93
CA HIS A 41 15.04 -3.10 -19.13
C HIS A 41 15.44 -2.74 -20.57
N ARG A 42 14.61 -3.09 -21.57
CA ARG A 42 14.88 -2.81 -23.00
C ARG A 42 14.30 -1.49 -23.47
N THR A 43 13.05 -1.18 -23.09
CA THR A 43 12.28 -0.06 -23.65
C THR A 43 12.08 1.07 -22.66
N GLY A 44 12.24 0.82 -21.36
CA GLY A 44 11.89 1.78 -20.30
C GLY A 44 10.39 2.03 -20.14
N THR A 45 9.54 1.28 -20.83
CA THR A 45 8.07 1.47 -20.88
C THR A 45 7.33 0.52 -19.95
N LEU A 46 6.25 1.00 -19.30
CA LEU A 46 5.45 0.23 -18.32
C LEU A 46 3.97 0.16 -18.67
N THR A 47 3.58 -0.87 -19.42
CA THR A 47 2.22 -0.99 -19.99
C THR A 47 1.21 -1.76 -19.12
N GLY A 48 1.59 -2.78 -18.33
CA GLY A 48 0.60 -3.74 -17.77
C GLY A 48 0.66 -4.13 -16.28
N GLY A 49 1.80 -3.98 -15.59
CA GLY A 49 2.05 -4.72 -14.34
C GLY A 49 1.76 -4.00 -13.04
N SER A 50 0.81 -4.50 -12.24
CA SER A 50 0.54 -3.94 -10.90
C SER A 50 1.71 -4.10 -9.93
N VAL A 51 2.41 -5.24 -9.97
CA VAL A 51 3.55 -5.53 -9.08
C VAL A 51 4.76 -4.68 -9.45
N LEU A 52 5.12 -4.65 -10.73
CA LEU A 52 6.28 -3.89 -11.20
C LEU A 52 6.10 -2.39 -10.97
N ARG A 53 4.88 -1.86 -11.17
CA ARG A 53 4.53 -0.47 -10.82
C ARG A 53 4.71 -0.18 -9.33
N ARG A 54 4.26 -1.06 -8.44
CA ARG A 54 4.45 -0.89 -6.98
C ARG A 54 5.93 -0.85 -6.60
N ILE A 55 6.75 -1.74 -7.18
CA ILE A 55 8.20 -1.73 -6.98
C ILE A 55 8.81 -0.42 -7.49
N LEU A 56 8.31 0.08 -8.61
CA LEU A 56 8.78 1.34 -9.16
C LEU A 56 8.38 2.54 -8.28
N TYR A 57 7.16 2.61 -7.77
CA TYR A 57 6.73 3.69 -6.87
C TYR A 57 7.54 3.66 -5.57
N ALA A 58 7.81 2.48 -5.02
CA ALA A 58 8.70 2.33 -3.88
C ALA A 58 10.13 2.80 -4.19
N SER A 59 10.64 2.51 -5.40
CA SER A 59 11.95 2.98 -5.86
C SER A 59 12.01 4.51 -6.00
N ALA A 60 10.94 5.12 -6.50
CA ALA A 60 10.80 6.57 -6.58
C ALA A 60 10.76 7.21 -5.18
N ALA A 61 9.97 6.64 -4.25
CA ALA A 61 9.96 7.08 -2.84
C ALA A 61 11.36 6.99 -2.22
N TRP A 62 12.04 5.88 -2.44
CA TRP A 62 13.39 5.65 -1.92
C TRP A 62 14.40 6.65 -2.49
N HIS A 63 14.25 7.04 -3.75
CA HIS A 63 15.06 8.10 -4.34
C HIS A 63 14.84 9.44 -3.60
N VAL A 64 13.58 9.81 -3.34
CA VAL A 64 13.25 11.03 -2.57
C VAL A 64 13.83 10.96 -1.15
N ILE A 65 13.69 9.82 -0.47
CA ILE A 65 14.21 9.59 0.88
C ILE A 65 15.73 9.75 0.91
N LYS A 66 16.47 9.24 -0.07
CA LYS A 66 17.93 9.42 -0.13
C LYS A 66 18.36 10.88 -0.25
N THR A 67 17.56 11.70 -0.93
CA THR A 67 17.85 13.12 -1.12
C THR A 67 17.48 13.94 0.12
N ASN A 68 16.40 13.59 0.82
CA ASN A 68 15.89 14.32 1.99
C ASN A 68 15.52 13.38 3.15
N PRO A 69 16.49 12.66 3.76
CA PRO A 69 16.17 11.57 4.69
C PRO A 69 15.62 12.04 6.05
N LEU A 70 16.00 13.25 6.49
CA LEU A 70 15.72 13.73 7.83
C LEU A 70 14.35 14.39 7.97
N PHE A 71 14.02 15.31 7.05
CA PHE A 71 12.81 16.13 7.08
C PHE A 71 11.82 15.81 5.96
N GLY A 72 12.22 14.98 4.98
CA GLY A 72 11.40 14.71 3.81
C GLY A 72 11.24 15.95 2.92
N VAL A 73 10.34 15.85 1.95
CA VAL A 73 10.03 16.94 1.00
C VAL A 73 8.68 17.62 1.26
N GLY A 74 7.88 17.11 2.19
CA GLY A 74 6.49 17.52 2.43
C GLY A 74 5.47 16.67 1.65
N TYR A 75 4.28 16.48 2.22
CA TYR A 75 3.21 15.68 1.58
C TYR A 75 2.70 16.30 0.28
N GLY A 76 2.69 17.63 0.17
CA GLY A 76 2.27 18.34 -1.05
C GLY A 76 3.27 18.22 -2.19
N ASP A 77 4.56 18.19 -1.88
CA ASP A 77 5.63 18.16 -2.88
C ASP A 77 6.08 16.74 -3.25
N LEU A 78 5.69 15.73 -2.46
CA LEU A 78 6.05 14.33 -2.72
C LEU A 78 5.68 13.86 -4.14
N PRO A 79 4.46 14.12 -4.68
CA PRO A 79 4.13 13.73 -6.05
C PRO A 79 5.08 14.37 -7.09
N ALA A 80 5.44 15.64 -6.92
CA ALA A 80 6.36 16.33 -7.81
C ALA A 80 7.78 15.76 -7.71
N ALA A 81 8.27 15.48 -6.50
CA ALA A 81 9.58 14.88 -6.26
C ALA A 81 9.68 13.46 -6.85
N MET A 82 8.61 12.66 -6.75
CA MET A 82 8.55 11.35 -7.40
C MET A 82 8.47 11.46 -8.92
N ASN A 83 7.76 12.46 -9.46
CA ASN A 83 7.71 12.71 -10.90
C ASN A 83 9.11 13.00 -11.48
N GLN A 84 9.90 13.79 -10.75
CA GLN A 84 11.28 14.08 -11.14
C GLN A 84 12.14 12.81 -11.26
N PHE A 85 11.92 11.80 -10.40
CA PHE A 85 12.61 10.52 -10.51
C PHE A 85 12.31 9.81 -11.84
N TYR A 86 11.05 9.77 -12.27
CA TYR A 86 10.67 9.14 -13.53
C TYR A 86 11.29 9.87 -14.73
N ASP A 87 11.33 11.20 -14.68
CA ASP A 87 11.86 12.02 -15.77
C ASP A 87 13.40 11.88 -15.86
N ILE A 88 14.12 11.91 -14.74
CA ILE A 88 15.58 11.69 -14.69
C ILE A 88 15.95 10.29 -15.19
N ARG A 89 15.16 9.27 -14.81
CA ARG A 89 15.38 7.89 -15.21
C ARG A 89 14.84 7.58 -16.61
N LYS A 90 14.20 8.55 -17.28
CA LYS A 90 13.56 8.39 -18.59
C LYS A 90 12.60 7.20 -18.63
N ILE A 91 11.84 7.02 -17.56
CA ILE A 91 10.84 5.97 -17.47
C ILE A 91 9.57 6.46 -18.17
N ASP A 92 9.14 5.71 -19.18
CA ASP A 92 7.89 5.97 -19.89
C ASP A 92 6.73 5.37 -19.11
N LEU A 93 6.31 6.14 -18.10
CA LEU A 93 5.11 5.90 -17.32
C LEU A 93 4.19 7.13 -17.48
N PRO A 94 2.98 6.96 -18.06
CA PRO A 94 2.06 8.07 -18.26
C PRO A 94 1.72 8.76 -16.93
N GLN A 95 1.55 10.08 -16.95
CA GLN A 95 1.27 10.88 -15.76
C GLN A 95 0.06 10.36 -14.96
N ALA A 96 -0.96 9.85 -15.66
CA ALA A 96 -2.16 9.25 -15.06
C ALA A 96 -1.88 7.99 -14.21
N TYR A 97 -0.69 7.38 -14.35
CA TYR A 97 -0.25 6.22 -13.59
C TYR A 97 0.90 6.54 -12.62
N ARG A 98 1.30 7.80 -12.46
CA ARG A 98 2.35 8.20 -11.52
C ARG A 98 1.75 8.46 -10.13
N PHE A 99 1.46 7.36 -9.43
CA PHE A 99 0.85 7.42 -8.09
C PHE A 99 1.90 7.44 -6.97
N LEU A 100 1.41 7.74 -5.76
CA LEU A 100 2.17 7.57 -4.53
C LEU A 100 2.51 6.09 -4.28
N PRO A 101 3.53 5.82 -3.44
CA PRO A 101 3.89 4.47 -3.08
C PRO A 101 2.77 3.85 -2.26
N HIS A 102 2.31 2.66 -2.63
CA HIS A 102 1.34 1.88 -1.86
C HIS A 102 1.98 1.30 -0.58
N ASN A 103 2.57 2.16 0.24
CA ASN A 103 3.22 1.83 1.50
C ASN A 103 3.26 3.11 2.33
N GLN A 104 2.37 3.18 3.31
CA GLN A 104 2.18 4.33 4.17
C GLN A 104 3.49 4.77 4.86
N TYR A 105 4.34 3.82 5.25
CA TYR A 105 5.60 4.13 5.93
C TYR A 105 6.62 4.80 5.00
N LEU A 106 6.73 4.33 3.75
CA LEU A 106 7.53 5.00 2.73
C LEU A 106 6.98 6.38 2.40
N THR A 107 5.66 6.52 2.28
CA THR A 107 4.99 7.80 2.05
C THR A 107 5.28 8.79 3.17
N VAL A 108 5.17 8.36 4.44
CA VAL A 108 5.49 9.18 5.62
C VAL A 108 6.97 9.54 5.65
N TRP A 109 7.88 8.60 5.40
CA TRP A 109 9.32 8.89 5.42
C TRP A 109 9.71 9.86 4.29
N ALA A 110 9.24 9.64 3.07
CA ALA A 110 9.54 10.55 1.96
C ALA A 110 8.95 11.95 2.18
N SER A 111 7.78 12.04 2.82
CA SER A 111 7.11 13.32 3.07
C SER A 111 7.63 14.07 4.29
N ALA A 112 7.78 13.41 5.44
CA ALA A 112 8.07 14.03 6.73
C ALA A 112 9.44 13.63 7.31
N GLY A 113 10.21 12.82 6.58
CA GLY A 113 11.53 12.37 6.99
C GLY A 113 11.51 11.34 8.11
N ILE A 114 12.70 10.99 8.60
CA ILE A 114 12.86 9.97 9.64
C ILE A 114 12.20 10.40 10.96
N PHE A 115 12.22 11.69 11.29
CA PHE A 115 11.57 12.17 12.51
C PHE A 115 10.04 12.03 12.42
N GLY A 116 9.46 12.36 11.27
CA GLY A 116 8.05 12.12 11.00
C GLY A 116 7.69 10.64 11.07
N LEU A 117 8.53 9.76 10.49
CA LEU A 117 8.33 8.31 10.55
C LEU A 117 8.39 7.78 11.99
N ILE A 118 9.34 8.25 12.80
CA ILE A 118 9.45 7.85 14.22
C ILE A 118 8.21 8.30 14.98
N ILE A 119 7.79 9.56 14.84
CA ILE A 119 6.57 10.07 15.49
C ILE A 119 5.36 9.26 15.05
N PHE A 120 5.26 8.92 13.76
CA PHE A 120 4.20 8.09 13.23
C PHE A 120 4.21 6.69 13.84
N ILE A 121 5.34 5.99 13.89
CA ILE A 121 5.41 4.66 14.51
C ILE A 121 5.09 4.73 16.01
N LEU A 122 5.57 5.75 16.71
CA LEU A 122 5.29 5.96 18.13
C LEU A 122 3.81 6.24 18.39
N SER A 123 3.12 7.01 17.55
CA SER A 123 1.70 7.29 17.77
C SER A 123 0.81 6.04 17.70
N PHE A 124 1.22 5.03 16.92
CA PHE A 124 0.53 3.74 16.84
C PHE A 124 0.97 2.74 17.93
N THR A 125 2.21 2.82 18.40
CA THR A 125 2.77 1.85 19.36
C THR A 125 2.61 2.26 20.82
N LEU A 126 2.69 3.56 21.14
CA LEU A 126 2.55 4.08 22.51
C LEU A 126 1.23 3.68 23.20
N PRO A 127 0.06 3.69 22.52
CA PRO A 127 -1.19 3.29 23.17
C PRO A 127 -1.17 1.88 23.77
N PHE A 128 -0.39 0.96 23.20
CA PHE A 128 -0.23 -0.39 23.74
C PHE A 128 0.53 -0.44 25.06
N PHE A 129 1.36 0.56 25.37
CA PHE A 129 2.13 0.60 26.63
C PHE A 129 1.46 1.46 27.69
N SER A 130 0.62 2.42 27.28
CA SER A 130 0.03 3.41 28.18
C SER A 130 -1.43 3.14 28.54
N SER A 131 -2.15 2.26 27.80
CA SER A 131 -3.58 2.05 27.98
C SER A 131 -3.97 0.57 28.10
N GLU A 132 -4.57 0.22 29.24
CA GLU A 132 -5.17 -1.09 29.50
C GLU A 132 -6.23 -1.47 28.44
N SER A 133 -6.96 -0.48 27.89
CA SER A 133 -7.99 -0.74 26.87
C SER A 133 -7.40 -1.29 25.57
N PHE A 134 -6.13 -1.02 25.27
CA PHE A 134 -5.43 -1.58 24.11
C PHE A 134 -4.96 -3.03 24.31
N HIS A 135 -5.00 -3.54 25.55
CA HIS A 135 -4.73 -4.95 25.84
C HIS A 135 -5.96 -5.85 25.61
N ALA A 136 -7.16 -5.28 25.51
CA ALA A 136 -8.33 -6.05 25.12
C ALA A 136 -8.11 -6.69 23.75
N PHE A 137 -8.31 -8.01 23.66
CA PHE A 137 -8.08 -8.81 22.46
C PHE A 137 -8.58 -8.16 21.15
N PRO A 138 -9.85 -7.67 21.04
CA PRO A 138 -10.32 -7.10 19.78
C PRO A 138 -9.61 -5.79 19.40
N VAL A 139 -9.31 -4.91 20.37
CA VAL A 139 -8.57 -3.66 20.11
C VAL A 139 -7.15 -4.00 19.65
N LYS A 140 -6.47 -4.90 20.36
CA LYS A 140 -5.08 -5.29 20.07
C LYS A 140 -4.93 -5.82 18.65
N TYR A 141 -5.74 -6.81 18.28
CA TYR A 141 -5.62 -7.44 16.96
C TYR A 141 -6.06 -6.51 15.84
N PHE A 142 -7.11 -5.70 16.05
CA PHE A 142 -7.53 -4.71 15.06
C PHE A 142 -6.40 -3.72 14.76
N TRP A 143 -5.76 -3.17 15.79
CA TRP A 143 -4.63 -2.25 15.60
C TRP A 143 -3.43 -2.89 14.93
N VAL A 144 -3.09 -4.14 15.27
CA VAL A 144 -2.01 -4.88 14.58
C VAL A 144 -2.34 -5.08 13.11
N ILE A 145 -3.57 -5.46 12.77
CA ILE A 145 -4.01 -5.63 11.37
C ILE A 145 -3.89 -4.31 10.61
N VAL A 146 -4.33 -3.20 11.22
CA VAL A 146 -4.23 -1.86 10.63
C VAL A 146 -2.77 -1.43 10.40
N MET A 147 -1.86 -1.70 11.35
CA MET A 147 -0.44 -1.41 11.16
C MET A 147 0.19 -2.26 10.04
N VAL A 148 -0.22 -3.53 9.92
CA VAL A 148 0.28 -4.43 8.87
C VAL A 148 -0.30 -4.06 7.51
N SER A 149 -1.57 -3.67 7.42
CA SER A 149 -2.19 -3.27 6.14
C SER A 149 -1.50 -2.05 5.54
N MET A 150 -1.02 -1.14 6.38
CA MET A 150 -0.26 0.05 5.97
C MET A 150 1.08 -0.26 5.26
N LEU A 151 1.58 -1.50 5.31
CA LEU A 151 2.73 -1.92 4.49
C LEU A 151 2.40 -2.02 3.00
N PHE A 152 1.11 -2.23 2.67
CA PHE A 152 0.64 -2.51 1.32
C PHE A 152 -0.31 -1.45 0.78
N GLU A 153 -0.83 -0.55 1.62
CA GLU A 153 -1.74 0.53 1.22
C GLU A 153 -1.52 1.80 2.03
N ASP A 154 -1.92 2.94 1.47
CA ASP A 154 -1.91 4.24 2.14
C ASP A 154 -3.23 4.48 2.89
N THR A 155 -3.56 3.60 3.84
CA THR A 155 -4.84 3.60 4.55
C THR A 155 -5.16 4.97 5.16
N MET A 156 -4.17 5.67 5.72
CA MET A 156 -4.37 6.95 6.42
C MET A 156 -4.37 8.19 5.52
N LEU A 157 -4.00 8.07 4.24
CA LEU A 157 -4.16 9.19 3.29
C LEU A 157 -5.55 9.19 2.65
N THR A 158 -6.28 8.07 2.74
CA THR A 158 -7.64 7.97 2.19
C THR A 158 -8.69 8.31 3.25
N HIS A 159 -9.70 9.08 2.86
CA HIS A 159 -10.84 9.41 3.72
C HIS A 159 -11.56 8.14 4.22
N ILE A 160 -11.69 7.14 3.35
CA ILE A 160 -12.34 5.86 3.66
C ILE A 160 -11.53 5.11 4.73
N GLY A 161 -10.21 5.01 4.57
CA GLY A 161 -9.36 4.29 5.51
C GLY A 161 -9.30 4.96 6.88
N ILE A 162 -9.17 6.29 6.95
CA ILE A 162 -9.22 7.02 8.22
C ILE A 162 -10.57 6.82 8.92
N SER A 163 -11.68 6.94 8.18
CA SER A 163 -13.01 6.75 8.74
C SER A 163 -13.19 5.34 9.30
N PHE A 164 -12.74 4.33 8.56
CA PHE A 164 -12.77 2.94 8.99
C PHE A 164 -11.98 2.73 10.28
N VAL A 165 -10.73 3.19 10.32
CA VAL A 165 -9.87 3.05 11.51
C VAL A 165 -10.49 3.78 12.71
N ALA A 166 -11.01 4.99 12.52
CA ALA A 166 -11.61 5.78 13.61
C ALA A 166 -12.86 5.12 14.20
N VAL A 167 -13.80 4.70 13.35
CA VAL A 167 -15.07 4.09 13.79
C VAL A 167 -14.84 2.79 14.54
N PHE A 168 -14.03 1.88 13.98
CA PHE A 168 -13.78 0.59 14.62
C PHE A 168 -12.89 0.71 15.87
N SER A 169 -11.94 1.65 15.89
CA SER A 169 -11.17 1.94 17.11
C SER A 169 -12.09 2.43 18.22
N ALA A 170 -12.99 3.37 17.94
CA ALA A 170 -13.95 3.85 18.92
C ALA A 170 -14.89 2.73 19.39
N LEU A 171 -15.41 1.92 18.46
CA LEU A 171 -16.28 0.80 18.78
C LEU A 171 -15.61 -0.21 19.72
N PHE A 172 -14.34 -0.58 19.47
CA PHE A 172 -13.66 -1.56 20.31
C PHE A 172 -13.19 -1.00 21.64
N ILE A 173 -12.66 0.23 21.68
CA ILE A 173 -12.20 0.85 22.92
C ILE A 173 -13.36 1.09 23.88
N PHE A 174 -14.46 1.69 23.40
CA PHE A 174 -15.62 2.01 24.25
C PHE A 174 -16.57 0.82 24.41
N GLY A 175 -16.73 -0.01 23.38
CA GLY A 175 -17.60 -1.18 23.43
C GLY A 175 -17.08 -2.29 24.35
N CYS A 176 -15.76 -2.48 24.47
CA CYS A 176 -15.20 -3.45 25.41
C CYS A 176 -15.34 -3.00 26.86
N ASN A 177 -15.24 -1.70 27.15
CA ASN A 177 -15.45 -1.17 28.50
C ASN A 177 -16.88 -1.40 29.01
N PHE A 178 -17.88 -1.45 28.12
CA PHE A 178 -19.27 -1.73 28.51
C PHE A 178 -19.44 -3.11 29.19
N LYS A 179 -18.66 -4.12 28.79
CA LYS A 179 -18.74 -5.47 29.37
C LYS A 179 -18.09 -5.54 30.77
N ALA A 180 -17.05 -4.74 31.01
CA ALA A 180 -16.39 -4.66 32.33
C ALA A 180 -17.30 -4.01 33.38
N THR A 181 -18.05 -2.95 33.00
CA THR A 181 -18.97 -2.26 33.92
C THR A 181 -20.22 -3.07 34.25
N LEU A 182 -20.69 -3.92 33.35
CA LEU A 182 -21.84 -4.81 33.61
C LEU A 182 -21.48 -5.99 34.53
N GLY A 183 -20.22 -6.44 34.54
CA GLY A 183 -19.74 -7.50 35.44
C GLY A 183 -19.67 -7.06 36.91
N SER A 184 -19.31 -5.81 37.18
CA SER A 184 -19.22 -5.28 38.56
C SER A 184 -20.57 -5.02 39.23
N VAL A 185 -21.67 -4.98 38.46
CA VAL A 185 -23.02 -4.78 39.01
C VAL A 185 -23.61 -6.10 39.54
N HIS A 186 -23.11 -7.25 39.10
CA HIS A 186 -23.64 -8.56 39.50
C HIS A 186 -22.92 -9.24 40.69
N GLU A 187 -21.80 -8.71 41.16
CA GLU A 187 -21.08 -9.25 42.34
C GLU A 187 -21.46 -8.59 43.68
N VAL A 188 -22.41 -7.64 43.68
CA VAL A 188 -22.99 -7.09 44.92
C VAL A 188 -24.42 -7.63 45.09
N ARG A 189 -24.54 -8.92 45.40
CA ARG A 189 -25.68 -9.44 46.18
C ARG A 189 -25.45 -10.82 46.79
#